data_AF-D4B8N4-F1
#
_entry.id   AF-D4B8N4-F1
#
_cell.length_a   1.000
_cell.length_b   1.000
_cell.length_c   1.000
_cell.angle_alpha   90.00
_cell.angle_beta   90.00
_cell.angle_gamma   90.00
#
_symmetry.space_group_name_H-M   'P 1'
#
loop_
_entity.id
_entity.type
_entity.pdbx_description
1 polymer ?
#
loop_
_entity_poly.entity_id
_entity_poly.type
_entity_poly.pdbx_seq_one_letter_code
_entity_poly.pdbx_strand_id
1 'polypeptide(L)'
;MANSIPENYIFQCALYKDVERKVMLKLGYVSDDALVQALSTQLRNEKNAILTDLYMQIMSHLQPDIRSEPRQINCDFSEVINDEYSSGTRQKCGIVD
;
A
#
# COMPACT_ATOMS: atom_id res chain seq x y z
N MET A 1 15.16 1.32 -10.48
CA MET A 1 15.11 2.59 -9.73
C MET A 1 16.44 2.77 -9.04
N ALA A 2 17.03 3.98 -9.05
CA ALA A 2 18.37 4.22 -8.52
C ALA A 2 18.41 4.51 -7.00
N ASN A 3 17.24 4.75 -6.38
CA ASN A 3 17.11 5.21 -4.99
C ASN A 3 16.20 4.28 -4.17
N SER A 4 16.53 2.99 -4.12
CA SER A 4 15.77 2.01 -3.34
C SER A 4 16.30 1.89 -1.92
N ILE A 5 15.41 1.82 -0.94
CA ILE A 5 15.78 1.45 0.43
C ILE A 5 16.23 -0.01 0.38
N PRO A 6 17.42 -0.38 0.88
CA PRO A 6 17.82 -1.77 0.90
C PRO A 6 16.87 -2.56 1.81
N GLU A 7 16.44 -3.76 1.38
CA GLU A 7 15.36 -4.53 2.02
C GLU A 7 15.55 -4.71 3.53
N ASN A 8 16.80 -4.95 3.95
CA ASN A 8 17.18 -5.12 5.36
C ASN A 8 16.91 -3.89 6.24
N TYR A 9 16.77 -2.70 5.64
CA TYR A 9 16.60 -1.44 6.35
C TYR A 9 15.19 -0.84 6.21
N ILE A 10 14.28 -1.47 5.46
CA ILE A 10 12.93 -0.92 5.23
C ILE A 10 12.17 -0.71 6.55
N PHE A 11 12.19 -1.71 7.43
CA PHE A 11 11.54 -1.61 8.75
C PHE A 11 12.37 -0.86 9.80
N GLN A 12 13.60 -0.47 9.46
CA GLN A 12 14.51 0.27 10.35
C GLN A 12 14.64 1.74 9.94
N CYS A 13 14.17 2.11 8.75
CA CYS A 13 14.31 3.46 8.25
C CYS A 13 13.46 4.45 9.07
N ALA A 14 13.95 5.68 9.15
CA ALA A 14 13.29 6.73 9.91
C ALA A 14 11.85 6.99 9.40
N LEU A 15 11.63 6.82 8.10
CA LEU A 15 10.32 6.99 7.47
C LEU A 15 9.30 5.97 8.00
N TYR A 16 9.67 4.68 8.02
CA TYR A 16 8.81 3.62 8.55
C TYR A 16 8.54 3.82 10.06
N LYS A 17 9.58 4.12 10.85
CA LYS A 17 9.43 4.39 12.29
C LYS A 17 8.53 5.58 12.60
N ASP A 18 8.51 6.59 11.73
CA ASP A 18 7.59 7.71 11.87
C ASP A 18 6.13 7.30 11.63
N VAL A 19 5.89 6.46 10.61
CA VAL A 19 4.57 5.89 10.33
C VAL A 19 4.10 5.00 11.48
N GLU A 20 4.93 4.09 11.99
CA GLU A 20 4.61 3.27 13.17
C GLU A 20 4.21 4.14 14.37
N ARG A 21 4.98 5.20 14.65
CA ARG A 21 4.69 6.12 15.75
C ARG A 21 3.34 6.82 15.56
N LYS A 22 3.05 7.30 14.34
CA LYS A 22 1.77 7.96 14.02
C LYS A 22 0.59 7.01 14.18
N VAL A 23 0.74 5.77 13.74
CA VAL A 23 -0.28 4.73 13.88
C VAL A 23 -0.51 4.40 15.36
N MET A 24 0.56 4.20 16.12
CA MET A 24 0.49 3.96 17.57
C MET A 24 -0.21 5.10 18.30
N LEU A 25 0.12 6.36 17.98
CA LEU A 25 -0.51 7.53 18.60
C LEU A 25 -2.00 7.66 18.26
N LYS A 26 -2.41 7.21 17.07
CA LYS A 26 -3.80 7.36 16.59
C LYS A 26 -4.71 6.21 17.03
N LEU A 27 -4.21 4.97 16.99
CA LEU A 27 -5.00 3.76 17.21
C LEU A 27 -4.68 3.06 18.53
N GLY A 28 -3.55 3.37 19.17
CA GLY A 28 -3.10 2.71 20.41
C GLY A 28 -2.45 1.33 20.20
N TYR A 29 -2.38 0.85 18.97
CA TYR A 29 -1.71 -0.39 18.58
C TYR A 29 -1.10 -0.24 17.17
N VAL A 30 -0.19 -1.16 16.82
CA VAL A 30 0.44 -1.25 15.51
C VAL A 30 0.19 -2.64 14.93
N SER A 31 -0.36 -2.70 13.72
CA SER A 31 -0.52 -3.92 12.92
C SER A 31 -0.22 -3.61 11.46
N ASP A 32 0.10 -4.62 10.65
CA ASP A 32 0.42 -4.44 9.23
C ASP A 32 -0.74 -3.78 8.48
N ASP A 33 -1.99 -4.18 8.74
CA ASP A 33 -3.18 -3.55 8.16
C ASP A 33 -3.30 -2.07 8.53
N ALA A 34 -3.02 -1.72 9.80
CA ALA A 34 -3.07 -0.34 10.28
C ALA A 34 -1.97 0.52 9.64
N LEU A 35 -0.78 -0.07 9.43
CA LEU A 35 0.34 0.58 8.73
C LEU A 35 0.01 0.81 7.24
N VAL A 36 -0.55 -0.19 6.57
CA VAL A 36 -0.99 -0.10 5.17
C VAL A 36 -2.06 0.97 5.00
N GLN A 37 -3.04 1.02 5.88
CA GLN A 37 -4.10 2.04 5.85
C GLN A 37 -3.52 3.46 6.05
N ALA A 38 -2.57 3.60 6.98
CA ALA A 38 -1.90 4.88 7.23
C ALA A 38 -1.06 5.33 6.04
N LEU A 39 -0.27 4.42 5.44
CA LEU A 39 0.52 4.67 4.24
C LEU A 39 -0.37 5.06 3.06
N SER A 40 -1.47 4.33 2.83
CA SER A 40 -2.45 4.64 1.78
C SER A 40 -3.03 6.04 1.95
N THR A 41 -3.31 6.45 3.18
CA THR A 41 -3.80 7.80 3.49
C THR A 41 -2.73 8.87 3.24
N GLN A 42 -1.47 8.59 3.56
CA GLN A 42 -0.36 9.51 3.29
C GLN A 42 -0.11 9.67 1.78
N LEU A 43 -0.10 8.56 1.04
CA LEU A 43 0.09 8.53 -0.41
C LEU A 43 -0.93 9.38 -1.18
N ARG A 44 -2.20 9.43 -0.72
CA ARG A 44 -3.24 10.26 -1.36
C ARG A 44 -2.98 11.77 -1.24
N ASN A 45 -2.24 12.20 -0.22
CA ASN A 45 -1.99 13.61 0.08
C ASN A 45 -0.56 14.05 -0.26
N GLU A 46 0.35 13.09 -0.44
CA GLU A 46 1.77 13.34 -0.71
C GLU A 46 2.00 13.75 -2.16
N LYS A 47 2.61 14.93 -2.36
CA LYS A 47 2.94 15.46 -3.69
C LYS A 47 4.41 15.26 -4.04
N ASN A 48 5.24 14.92 -3.05
CA ASN A 48 6.66 14.69 -3.26
C ASN A 48 6.89 13.30 -3.85
N ALA A 49 7.28 13.25 -5.13
CA ALA A 49 7.55 12.02 -5.86
C ALA A 49 8.55 11.08 -5.15
N ILE A 50 9.53 11.62 -4.43
CA ILE A 50 10.51 10.81 -3.68
C ILE A 50 9.83 10.13 -2.49
N LEU A 51 9.03 10.87 -1.72
CA LEU A 51 8.32 10.31 -0.56
C LEU A 51 7.28 9.29 -1.01
N THR A 52 6.53 9.57 -2.08
CA THR A 52 5.59 8.63 -2.67
C THR A 52 6.29 7.32 -3.04
N ASP A 53 7.45 7.39 -3.69
CA ASP A 53 8.23 6.21 -4.05
C ASP A 53 8.68 5.40 -2.82
N LEU A 54 9.21 6.08 -1.79
CA LEU A 54 9.65 5.43 -0.57
C LEU A 54 8.49 4.79 0.21
N TYR A 55 7.32 5.44 0.28
CA TYR A 55 6.12 4.88 0.89
C TYR A 55 5.60 3.65 0.13
N MET A 56 5.63 3.68 -1.21
CA MET A 56 5.27 2.52 -2.03
C MET A 56 6.24 1.35 -1.81
N GLN A 57 7.54 1.62 -1.69
CA GLN A 57 8.52 0.60 -1.34
C GLN A 57 8.16 -0.04 0.01
N ILE A 58 7.96 0.75 1.07
CA ILE A 58 7.56 0.23 2.39
C ILE A 58 6.28 -0.60 2.31
N MET A 59 5.25 -0.10 1.62
CA MET A 59 3.95 -0.77 1.48
C MET A 59 4.08 -2.13 0.78
N SER A 60 4.93 -2.24 -0.23
CA SER A 60 5.18 -3.50 -0.94
C SER A 60 5.83 -4.60 -0.08
N HIS A 61 6.53 -4.21 0.98
CA HIS A 61 7.12 -5.15 1.95
C HIS A 61 6.15 -5.55 3.07
N LEU A 62 5.11 -4.75 3.33
CA LEU A 62 4.03 -5.09 4.26
C LEU A 62 2.97 -6.00 3.61
N GLN A 63 2.77 -5.87 2.29
CA GLN A 63 1.84 -6.70 1.52
C GLN A 63 2.54 -7.31 0.29
N PRO A 64 3.27 -8.43 0.48
CA PRO A 64 4.00 -9.07 -0.62
C PRO A 64 3.07 -9.66 -1.70
N ASP A 65 1.80 -9.96 -1.39
CA ASP A 65 0.86 -10.63 -2.31
C ASP A 65 0.30 -9.75 -3.44
N ILE A 66 0.59 -8.44 -3.47
CA ILE A 66 0.04 -7.51 -4.49
C ILE A 66 1.01 -7.29 -5.66
N ARG A 67 2.17 -7.99 -5.72
CA ARG A 67 3.07 -7.93 -6.89
C ARG A 67 2.86 -9.11 -7.83
N SER A 68 1.81 -9.03 -8.64
CA SER A 68 1.86 -9.54 -10.02
C SER A 68 1.72 -8.38 -11.01
N GLU A 69 2.83 -8.08 -11.67
CA GLU A 69 3.04 -7.19 -12.83
C GLU A 69 3.16 -5.66 -12.60
N PRO A 70 4.10 -4.98 -13.29
CA PRO A 70 4.28 -3.54 -13.24
C PRO A 70 3.16 -2.88 -14.06
N ARG A 71 2.03 -2.56 -13.42
CA ARG A 71 0.97 -1.83 -14.11
C ARG A 71 1.33 -0.35 -14.16
N GLN A 72 1.47 0.09 -15.42
CA GLN A 72 1.47 1.47 -15.85
C GLN A 72 0.47 2.29 -15.03
N ILE A 73 0.93 3.48 -14.65
CA ILE A 73 0.16 4.52 -13.98
C ILE A 73 -1.15 4.71 -14.76
N ASN A 74 -2.26 4.19 -14.25
CA ASN A 74 -3.57 4.64 -14.64
C ASN A 74 -4.32 5.02 -13.37
N CYS A 75 -4.56 6.32 -13.27
CA CYS A 75 -5.28 6.97 -12.20
C CYS A 75 -6.72 6.46 -12.19
N ASP A 76 -7.05 5.49 -11.34
CA ASP A 76 -8.40 5.41 -10.77
C ASP A 76 -8.38 4.58 -9.48
N PHE A 77 -8.17 5.26 -8.36
CA PHE A 77 -8.23 4.65 -7.02
C PHE A 77 -9.56 5.02 -6.37
N SER A 78 -10.66 4.61 -7.00
CA SER A 78 -11.98 4.55 -6.39
C SER A 78 -12.53 3.16 -6.69
N GLU A 79 -12.46 2.25 -5.71
CA GLU A 79 -13.24 1.00 -5.55
C GLU A 79 -12.40 -0.13 -4.90
N VAL A 80 -11.94 0.06 -3.66
CA VAL A 80 -11.67 -1.09 -2.77
C VAL A 80 -11.95 -0.69 -1.31
N ILE A 81 -13.14 -0.17 -1.03
CA ILE A 81 -13.76 -0.30 0.30
C ILE A 81 -15.27 -0.42 0.04
N ASN A 82 -15.91 -1.45 0.61
CA ASN A 82 -17.32 -1.92 0.46
C ASN A 82 -17.47 -2.90 -0.72
N ASP A 83 -17.95 -4.15 -0.59
CA ASP A 83 -18.84 -4.78 0.39
C ASP A 83 -18.54 -6.29 0.49
N GLU A 84 -18.20 -6.79 1.68
CA GLU A 84 -18.80 -8.05 2.12
C GLU A 84 -20.31 -7.76 2.32
N TYR A 85 -21.17 -8.71 1.96
CA TYR A 85 -22.65 -8.62 1.91
C TYR A 85 -23.27 -8.10 0.59
N SER A 86 -23.35 -8.96 -0.44
CA SER A 86 -24.66 -9.36 -0.99
C SER A 86 -24.53 -10.46 -2.05
N SER A 87 -25.52 -11.33 -2.06
CA SER A 87 -25.64 -12.55 -2.85
C SER A 87 -25.52 -12.37 -4.38
N GLY A 88 -24.78 -13.29 -5.01
CA GLY A 88 -25.09 -13.86 -6.33
C GLY A 88 -24.87 -12.98 -7.57
N THR A 89 -23.86 -13.32 -8.37
CA THR A 89 -24.00 -13.92 -9.72
C THR A 89 -22.64 -14.05 -10.39
N ARG A 90 -22.41 -15.19 -11.05
CA ARG A 90 -21.22 -15.51 -11.87
C ARG A 90 -21.01 -14.46 -12.96
N GLN A 91 -19.79 -13.96 -13.11
CA GLN A 91 -19.31 -13.43 -14.38
C GLN A 91 -18.03 -14.15 -14.80
N LYS A 92 -18.17 -14.91 -15.89
CA LYS A 92 -17.17 -15.77 -16.51
C LYS A 92 -16.38 -14.90 -17.48
N CYS A 93 -15.11 -14.62 -17.21
CA CYS A 93 -14.25 -13.93 -18.17
C CYS A 93 -13.32 -14.96 -18.83
N GLY A 94 -13.48 -15.14 -20.15
CA GLY A 94 -12.77 -16.11 -20.95
C GLY A 94 -11.32 -15.72 -21.24
N ILE A 95 -10.49 -16.74 -21.42
CA ILE A 95 -9.13 -16.64 -21.95
C ILE A 95 -9.25 -16.60 -23.48
N VAL A 96 -8.59 -15.65 -24.11
CA VAL A 96 -8.29 -15.68 -25.56
C VAL A 96 -6.79 -15.92 -25.68
N ASP A 97 -6.45 -16.94 -26.48
CA ASP A 97 -5.07 -17.39 -26.80
C ASP A 97 -4.21 -16.29 -27.44
#